data_AF-A0A8J6JHS4-F1
#
_entry.id   AF-A0A8J6JHS4-F1
#
_cell.length_a   1.000
_cell.length_b   1.000
_cell.length_c   1.000
_cell.angle_alpha   90.00
_cell.angle_beta   90.00
_cell.angle_gamma   90.00
#
_symmetry.space_group_name_H-M   'P 1'
#
loop_
_entity.id
_entity.type
_entity.pdbx_description
1 polymer ?
#
loop_
_entity_poly.entity_id
_entity_poly.type
_entity_poly.pdbx_seq_one_letter_code
_entity_poly.pdbx_strand_id
1 'polypeptide(L)'
;METRRPPVIDMTPEGHFTTPPPPTGLDRVLGSVLRVALLAGGVAAVLVLGALALVALSVLVPLLLLAGLVAGGILWWKLRQARRTGVPLRFVVVRRG
;
A
#
# COMPACT_ATOMS: atom_id res chain seq x y z
N MET A 1 -30.56 9.19 -9.64
CA MET A 1 -31.86 8.51 -9.67
C MET A 1 -31.58 7.07 -10.11
N GLU A 2 -31.50 6.15 -9.15
CA GLU A 2 -31.15 4.74 -9.39
C GLU A 2 -32.38 4.00 -9.96
N THR A 3 -32.40 3.74 -11.27
CA THR A 3 -33.47 2.96 -11.89
C THR A 3 -33.27 1.48 -11.51
N ARG A 4 -33.85 1.04 -10.38
CA ARG A 4 -33.86 -0.38 -10.01
C ARG A 4 -34.57 -1.16 -11.12
N ARG A 5 -33.81 -1.92 -11.92
CA ARG A 5 -34.38 -2.90 -12.84
C ARG A 5 -35.23 -3.88 -12.02
N PRO A 6 -36.49 -4.13 -12.41
CA PRO A 6 -37.32 -5.10 -11.73
C PRO A 6 -36.65 -6.48 -11.79
N PRO A 7 -36.65 -7.25 -10.69
CA PRO A 7 -36.04 -8.57 -10.65
C PRO A 7 -36.76 -9.50 -11.63
N VAL A 8 -35.99 -10.12 -12.53
CA VAL A 8 -36.49 -11.17 -13.43
C VAL A 8 -36.55 -12.45 -12.60
N ILE A 9 -37.76 -12.95 -12.39
CA ILE A 9 -38.00 -14.17 -11.62
C ILE A 9 -38.02 -15.34 -12.61
N ASP A 10 -37.04 -16.24 -12.49
CA ASP A 10 -37.01 -17.48 -13.26
C ASP A 10 -38.07 -18.46 -12.72
N MET A 11 -39.21 -18.45 -13.40
CA MET A 11 -40.30 -19.40 -13.21
C MET A 11 -40.31 -20.41 -14.35
N THR A 12 -40.72 -21.64 -14.06
CA THR A 12 -41.16 -22.57 -15.10
C THR A 12 -42.44 -22.04 -15.77
N PRO A 13 -42.77 -22.47 -16.99
CA PRO A 13 -44.01 -22.05 -17.68
C PRO A 13 -45.32 -22.28 -16.87
N GLU A 14 -45.27 -23.15 -15.87
CA GLU A 14 -46.33 -23.56 -14.95
C GLU A 14 -46.38 -22.68 -13.68
N GLY A 15 -45.51 -21.67 -13.58
CA GLY A 15 -45.48 -20.72 -12.47
C GLY A 15 -44.72 -21.21 -11.24
N HIS A 16 -43.91 -22.26 -11.36
CA HIS A 16 -43.07 -22.73 -10.26
C HIS A 16 -41.71 -22.03 -10.28
N PHE A 17 -41.24 -21.58 -9.11
CA PHE A 17 -39.89 -21.05 -8.99
C PHE A 17 -38.86 -22.16 -9.21
N THR A 18 -37.89 -21.93 -10.10
CA THR A 18 -36.80 -22.88 -10.28
C THR A 18 -35.91 -22.85 -9.05
N THR A 19 -35.91 -23.93 -8.26
CA THR A 19 -35.01 -24.05 -7.10
C THR A 19 -33.69 -24.65 -7.58
N PRO A 20 -32.53 -24.03 -7.29
CA PRO A 20 -31.25 -24.60 -7.67
C PRO A 20 -31.07 -25.98 -7.01
N PRO A 21 -30.41 -26.94 -7.69
CA PRO A 21 -30.14 -28.25 -7.11
C PRO A 21 -29.34 -28.10 -5.80
N PRO A 22 -29.57 -28.97 -4.81
CA PRO A 22 -28.87 -28.89 -3.54
C PRO A 22 -27.36 -29.07 -3.76
N PRO A 23 -26.50 -28.32 -3.05
CA PRO A 23 -25.07 -28.40 -3.22
C PRO A 23 -24.58 -29.82 -2.90
N THR A 24 -23.78 -30.37 -3.80
CA THR A 24 -23.25 -31.72 -3.67
C THR A 24 -22.13 -31.77 -2.61
N GLY A 25 -21.81 -32.96 -2.11
CA GLY A 25 -20.69 -33.13 -1.18
C GLY A 25 -19.35 -32.64 -1.75
N LEU A 26 -19.18 -32.75 -3.06
CA LEU A 26 -18.01 -32.26 -3.78
C LEU A 26 -17.93 -30.73 -3.76
N ASP A 27 -19.06 -30.03 -3.92
CA ASP A 27 -19.11 -28.56 -3.86
C ASP A 27 -18.65 -28.02 -2.50
N ARG A 28 -18.95 -28.75 -1.41
CA ARG A 28 -18.47 -28.39 -0.07
C ARG A 28 -16.97 -28.56 0.09
N VAL A 29 -16.40 -29.64 -0.45
CA VAL A 29 -14.95 -29.87 -0.44
C VAL A 29 -14.26 -28.80 -1.27
N LEU A 30 -14.76 -28.54 -2.48
CA LEU A 30 -14.19 -27.55 -3.38
C LEU A 30 -14.26 -26.14 -2.79
N GLY A 31 -15.38 -25.77 -2.17
CA GLY A 31 -15.53 -24.51 -1.45
C GLY A 31 -14.57 -24.39 -0.27
N SER A 32 -14.35 -25.47 0.48
CA SER A 32 -13.41 -25.49 1.61
C SER A 32 -11.96 -25.36 1.15
N VAL A 33 -11.58 -26.09 0.09
CA VAL A 33 -10.25 -26.02 -0.51
C VAL A 33 -9.98 -24.62 -1.05
N LEU A 34 -10.93 -24.03 -1.79
CA LEU A 34 -10.78 -22.67 -2.30
C LEU A 34 -10.61 -21.66 -1.17
N ARG A 35 -11.38 -21.79 -0.09
CA ARG A 35 -11.27 -20.91 1.08
C ARG A 35 -9.90 -21.00 1.74
N VAL A 36 -9.38 -22.21 1.94
CA VAL A 36 -8.04 -22.43 2.49
C VAL A 36 -6.97 -21.92 1.54
N ALA A 37 -7.11 -22.15 0.24
CA ALA A 37 -6.18 -21.66 -0.77
C ALA A 37 -6.12 -20.13 -0.80
N LEU A 38 -7.26 -19.45 -0.70
CA LEU A 38 -7.32 -17.98 -0.61
C LEU A 38 -6.66 -17.46 0.66
N LEU A 39 -6.89 -18.10 1.80
CA LEU A 39 -6.24 -17.73 3.06
C LEU A 39 -4.71 -17.91 2.97
N ALA A 40 -4.27 -19.08 2.50
CA ALA A 40 -2.86 -19.38 2.33
C ALA A 40 -2.18 -18.40 1.35
N GLY A 41 -2.83 -18.15 0.21
CA GLY A 41 -2.36 -17.18 -0.77
C GLY A 41 -2.29 -15.76 -0.21
N GLY A 42 -3.29 -15.34 0.57
CA GLY A 42 -3.31 -14.05 1.24
C GLY A 42 -2.15 -13.89 2.24
N VAL A 43 -1.93 -14.90 3.09
CA VAL A 43 -0.81 -14.90 4.04
C VAL A 43 0.53 -14.85 3.29
N ALA A 44 0.70 -15.67 2.25
CA ALA A 44 1.91 -15.66 1.44
C ALA A 44 2.16 -14.28 0.79
N ALA A 45 1.11 -13.64 0.24
CA ALA A 45 1.23 -12.31 -0.35
C ALA A 45 1.67 -11.26 0.67
N VAL A 46 1.09 -11.26 1.88
CA VAL A 46 1.50 -10.35 2.96
C VAL A 46 2.96 -10.60 3.36
N LEU A 47 3.37 -11.85 3.48
CA LEU A 47 4.76 -12.20 3.82
C LEU A 47 5.74 -11.73 2.74
N VAL A 48 5.41 -11.91 1.46
CA VAL A 48 6.24 -11.45 0.33
C VAL A 48 6.36 -9.93 0.34
N LEU A 49 5.25 -9.21 0.52
CA LEU A 49 5.27 -7.75 0.61
C LEU A 49 6.08 -7.27 1.82
N GLY A 50 5.94 -7.94 2.97
CA GLY A 50 6.73 -7.66 4.16
C GLY A 50 8.22 -7.88 3.94
N ALA A 51 8.61 -8.99 3.30
CA ALA A 51 10.00 -9.27 2.95
C ALA A 51 10.56 -8.20 1.99
N LEU A 52 9.78 -7.82 0.97
CA LEU A 52 10.19 -6.78 0.02
C LEU A 52 10.35 -5.41 0.71
N ALA A 53 9.45 -5.07 1.64
CA ALA A 53 9.54 -3.86 2.44
C ALA A 53 10.79 -3.87 3.32
N LEU A 54 11.15 -5.00 3.93
CA LEU A 54 12.38 -5.13 4.71
C LEU A 54 13.63 -4.94 3.85
N VAL A 55 13.68 -5.53 2.65
CA VAL A 55 14.79 -5.31 1.72
C VAL A 55 14.87 -3.84 1.33
N ALA A 56 13.75 -3.22 0.95
CA ALA A 56 13.73 -1.80 0.62
C ALA A 56 14.21 -0.94 1.79
N LEU A 57 13.77 -1.22 3.01
CA LEU A 57 14.16 -0.49 4.21
C LEU A 57 15.65 -0.69 4.52
N SER A 58 16.17 -1.91 4.34
CA SER A 58 17.59 -2.22 4.56
C SER A 58 18.52 -1.42 3.66
N VAL A 59 18.05 -1.01 2.48
CA VAL A 59 18.78 -0.18 1.52
C VAL A 59 18.50 1.32 1.77
N LEU A 60 17.24 1.67 2.02
CA LEU A 60 16.80 3.05 2.19
C LEU A 60 17.38 3.69 3.46
N VAL A 61 17.40 2.95 4.58
CA VAL A 61 17.93 3.45 5.86
C VAL A 61 19.40 3.88 5.75
N PRO A 62 20.35 3.06 5.27
CA PRO A 62 21.74 3.50 5.16
C PRO A 62 21.91 4.65 4.16
N LEU A 63 21.13 4.67 3.07
CA LEU A 63 21.11 5.80 2.14
C LEU A 63 20.69 7.11 2.83
N LEU A 64 19.63 7.08 3.62
CA LEU A 64 19.16 8.24 4.39
C LEU A 64 20.19 8.67 5.45
N LEU A 65 20.83 7.71 6.12
CA LEU A 65 21.89 8.01 7.08
C LEU A 65 23.08 8.69 6.40
N LEU A 66 23.53 8.19 5.25
CA LEU A 66 24.60 8.80 4.46
C LEU A 66 24.21 10.20 3.99
N ALA A 67 23.01 10.38 3.44
CA ALA A 67 22.50 11.67 3.01
C ALA A 67 22.45 12.67 4.17
N GLY A 68 21.95 12.24 5.33
CA GLY A 68 21.91 13.05 6.55
C GLY A 68 23.30 13.41 7.05
N LEU A 69 24.24 12.47 7.02
CA LEU A 69 25.62 12.70 7.44
C LEU A 69 26.32 13.72 6.53
N VAL A 70 26.16 13.58 5.21
CA VAL A 70 26.72 14.51 4.22
C VAL A 70 26.10 15.89 4.37
N ALA A 71 24.77 15.99 4.41
CA ALA A 71 24.08 17.26 4.56
C ALA A 71 24.45 17.95 5.88
N GLY A 72 24.49 17.20 6.99
CA GLY A 72 24.92 17.68 8.29
C GLY A 72 26.37 18.16 8.30
N GLY A 73 27.27 17.41 7.67
CA GLY A 73 28.68 17.77 7.52
C GLY A 73 28.88 19.06 6.73
N ILE A 74 28.17 19.22 5.61
CA ILE A 74 28.19 20.45 4.80
C ILE A 74 27.67 21.63 5.63
N LEU A 75 26.53 21.46 6.31
CA LEU A 75 25.93 22.52 7.13
C LEU A 75 26.87 22.95 8.26
N TRP A 76 27.48 21.99 8.95
CA TRP A 76 28.46 22.24 10.01
C TRP A 76 29.69 22.97 9.49
N TRP A 77 30.20 22.58 8.32
CA TRP A 77 31.31 23.27 7.67
C TRP A 77 30.95 24.72 7.36
N LYS A 78 29.77 24.97 6.77
CA LYS A 78 29.30 26.32 6.46
C LYS A 78 29.11 27.17 7.73
N LEU A 79 28.57 26.59 8.80
CA LEU A 79 28.44 27.24 10.10
C LEU A 79 29.80 27.60 10.71
N ARG A 80 30.75 26.65 10.68
CA ARG A 80 32.12 26.87 11.17
C ARG A 80 32.84 27.93 10.35
N GLN A 81 32.64 27.96 9.03
CA GLN A 81 33.19 28.98 8.16
C GLN A 81 32.59 30.36 8.47
N ALA A 82 31.26 30.47 8.60
CA ALA A 82 30.59 31.72 8.96
C ALA A 82 31.10 32.29 10.30
N ARG A 83 31.37 31.43 11.28
CA ARG A 83 31.96 31.82 12.57
C ARG A 83 33.39 32.34 12.44
N ARG A 84 34.20 31.81 11.50
CA ARG A 84 35.58 32.26 11.26
C ARG A 84 35.66 33.54 10.44
N THR A 85 34.75 33.71 9.50
CA THR A 85 34.76 34.87 8.58
C THR A 85 34.01 36.08 9.17
N GLY A 86 33.34 35.95 10.33
CA GLY A 86 32.65 37.05 10.99
C GLY A 86 31.54 37.67 10.14
N VAL A 87 31.06 36.96 9.11
CA VAL A 87 30.15 37.51 8.11
C VAL A 87 28.78 37.68 8.76
N PRO A 88 28.28 38.92 8.91
CA PRO A 88 26.91 39.14 9.37
C PRO A 88 25.99 38.48 8.36
N LEU A 89 25.10 37.62 8.85
CA LEU A 89 24.05 37.00 8.05
C LEU A 89 23.19 38.10 7.43
N ARG A 90 23.58 38.58 6.25
CA ARG A 90 22.79 39.52 5.45
C ARG A 90 21.65 38.70 4.86
N PHE A 91 20.57 38.57 5.63
CA PHE A 91 19.30 38.05 5.17
C PHE A 91 18.80 38.95 4.03
N VAL A 92 19.05 38.53 2.79
CA VAL A 92 18.40 39.15 1.62
C VAL A 92 16.96 38.64 1.63
N VAL A 93 16.06 39.42 2.22
CA VAL A 93 14.61 39.21 2.10
C VAL A 93 14.25 39.50 0.65
N VAL A 94 14.04 38.43 -0.13
CA VAL A 94 13.49 38.54 -1.48
C VAL A 94 12.02 38.91 -1.33
N ARG A 95 11.73 40.22 -1.34
CA ARG A 95 10.37 40.72 -1.53
C ARG A 95 10.00 40.49 -3.00
N ARG A 96 9.24 39.42 -3.27
CA ARG A 96 8.52 39.32 -4.55
C ARG A 96 7.41 40.37 -4.52
N GLY A 97 7.55 41.38 -5.38
CA GLY A 97 6.47 42.28 -5.77
C GLY A 97 5.63 41.66 -6.87
#